data_AF-A0A1E4SJE2-F1
#
_entry.id   AF-A0A1E4SJE2-F1
#
_cell.length_a   1.000
_cell.length_b   1.000
_cell.length_c   1.000
_cell.angle_alpha   90.00
_cell.angle_beta   90.00
_cell.angle_gamma   90.00
#
_symmetry.space_group_name_H-M   'P 1'
#
loop_
_entity.id
_entity.type
_entity.pdbx_description
1 polymer ?
#
loop_
_entity_poly.entity_id
_entity_poly.type
_entity_poly.pdbx_seq_one_letter_code
_entity_poly.pdbx_strand_id
1 'polypeptide(L)'
;MLIKPLNLRAPRHIIDEEDGTPAPIPDIEVELDTTEYDYVLVVPKTVGILTESFSNGVKVGSISITYPKPEVQEPTEEYDEDVQLYNAVIEKVNAKKYPSLELDVMKHGSFITVTIPQFSNVITYNVLSTVLVKVLRPQKSWLLIAPCSLNNNQTINKLVVHKLLVLPSLYDSIPFLQPPHSITGISGAVTSKLSLVQDSEAIILVLNSEGQSGFEISDNDSIVDAAYAVAELILQDLNQREEYLKKVSSTVRKFNGFSNSGMYI
;
A
#
# COMPACT_ATOMS: atom_id res chain seq x y z
N MET A 1 3.83 -27.08 39.69
CA MET A 1 4.88 -26.05 39.47
C MET A 1 5.49 -26.31 38.09
N LEU A 2 5.07 -25.56 37.06
CA LEU A 2 5.72 -25.58 35.75
C LEU A 2 6.81 -24.51 35.75
N ILE A 3 8.07 -24.93 35.67
CA ILE A 3 9.21 -24.04 35.46
C ILE A 3 9.19 -23.67 33.98
N LYS A 4 8.93 -22.39 33.66
CA LYS A 4 9.13 -21.86 32.29
C LYS A 4 10.60 -22.04 31.90
N PRO A 5 10.93 -22.47 30.68
CA PRO A 5 12.31 -22.46 30.22
C PRO A 5 12.84 -21.02 30.22
N LEU A 6 14.09 -20.84 30.67
CA LEU A 6 14.79 -19.56 30.56
C LEU A 6 14.91 -19.21 29.07
N ASN A 7 14.13 -18.23 28.62
CA ASN A 7 14.47 -17.48 27.42
C ASN A 7 15.75 -16.70 27.76
N LEU A 8 16.90 -17.22 27.32
CA LEU A 8 18.15 -16.46 27.31
C LEU A 8 17.88 -15.17 26.54
N ARG A 9 17.74 -14.06 27.27
CA ARG A 9 17.72 -12.73 26.67
C ARG A 9 19.05 -12.59 25.94
N ALA A 10 19.00 -12.38 24.63
CA ALA A 10 20.19 -12.00 23.87
C ALA A 10 20.85 -10.80 24.60
N PRO A 11 22.18 -10.82 24.76
CA PRO A 11 22.89 -9.75 25.47
C PRO A 11 22.63 -8.40 24.78
N ARG A 12 22.33 -7.37 25.58
CA ARG A 12 21.99 -5.99 25.15
C ARG A 12 23.14 -5.22 24.45
N HIS A 13 24.14 -5.94 23.95
CA HIS A 13 25.35 -5.44 23.31
C HIS A 13 25.61 -6.04 21.92
N ILE A 14 24.68 -6.82 21.38
CA ILE A 14 24.58 -6.92 19.92
C ILE A 14 23.80 -5.69 19.53
N ILE A 15 24.52 -4.61 19.20
CA ILE A 15 24.00 -3.67 18.22
C ILE A 15 23.76 -4.59 17.03
N ASP A 16 22.49 -4.83 16.67
CA ASP A 16 22.19 -5.31 15.33
C ASP A 16 22.77 -4.23 14.43
N GLU A 17 24.04 -4.36 14.06
CA GLU A 17 24.58 -3.71 12.89
C GLU A 17 23.64 -4.21 11.81
N GLU A 18 22.63 -3.40 11.44
CA GLU A 18 21.98 -3.57 10.15
C GLU A 18 23.16 -3.63 9.18
N ASP A 19 23.47 -4.83 8.70
CA ASP A 19 24.61 -5.10 7.86
C ASP A 19 24.69 -3.94 6.86
N GLY A 20 25.82 -3.21 6.86
CA GLY A 20 26.02 -2.02 6.02
C GLY A 20 25.91 -2.28 4.52
N THR A 21 25.49 -3.50 4.14
CA THR A 21 24.97 -3.86 2.84
C THR A 21 23.72 -3.03 2.49
N PRO A 22 23.75 -2.27 1.39
CA PRO A 22 22.57 -1.53 0.95
C PRO A 22 21.42 -2.50 0.64
N ALA A 23 20.19 -2.08 0.92
CA ALA A 23 19.01 -2.86 0.56
C ALA A 23 18.98 -3.09 -0.96
N PRO A 24 18.64 -4.31 -1.42
CA PRO A 24 18.65 -4.65 -2.84
C PRO A 24 17.66 -3.77 -3.62
N ILE A 25 18.01 -3.36 -4.83
CA ILE A 25 17.09 -2.63 -5.71
C ILE A 25 16.21 -3.67 -6.42
N PRO A 26 14.88 -3.63 -6.32
CA PRO A 26 14.02 -4.57 -7.02
C PRO A 26 13.93 -4.26 -8.51
N ASP A 27 13.81 -5.31 -9.32
CA ASP A 27 13.36 -5.23 -10.69
C ASP A 27 11.82 -5.29 -10.70
N ILE A 28 11.20 -4.31 -11.35
CA ILE A 28 9.75 -4.16 -11.37
C ILE A 28 9.26 -4.05 -12.81
N GLU A 29 8.43 -5.01 -13.19
CA GLU A 29 7.80 -5.07 -14.50
C GLU A 29 6.29 -4.90 -14.33
N VAL A 30 5.69 -4.03 -15.14
CA VAL A 30 4.25 -3.78 -15.14
C VAL A 30 3.72 -4.06 -16.53
N GLU A 31 2.89 -5.09 -16.63
CA GLU A 31 2.18 -5.47 -17.86
C GLU A 31 0.74 -4.97 -17.77
N LEU A 32 0.27 -4.33 -18.84
CA LEU A 32 -1.07 -3.77 -18.90
C LEU A 32 -1.68 -3.97 -20.29
N ASP A 33 -2.79 -4.68 -20.33
CA ASP A 33 -3.50 -5.09 -21.55
C ASP A 33 -4.50 -4.04 -22.05
N THR A 34 -4.68 -2.94 -21.32
CA THR A 34 -5.69 -1.92 -21.62
C THR A 34 -5.16 -0.52 -21.43
N THR A 35 -5.64 0.41 -22.26
CA THR A 35 -5.34 1.85 -22.13
C THR A 35 -6.59 2.69 -21.91
N GLU A 36 -7.74 2.03 -21.82
CA GLU A 36 -9.06 2.64 -21.69
C GLU A 36 -9.47 2.65 -20.22
N TYR A 37 -9.15 3.75 -19.54
CA TYR A 37 -9.58 4.09 -18.19
C TYR A 37 -9.34 5.58 -17.99
N ASP A 38 -10.10 6.19 -17.10
CA ASP A 38 -10.02 7.61 -16.76
C ASP A 38 -9.32 7.80 -15.41
N TYR A 39 -9.62 6.91 -14.45
CA TYR A 39 -9.08 6.99 -13.09
C TYR A 39 -8.14 5.85 -12.74
N VAL A 40 -7.15 6.16 -11.90
CA VAL A 40 -6.24 5.19 -11.28
C VAL A 40 -6.41 5.29 -9.76
N LEU A 41 -6.87 4.20 -9.14
CA LEU A 41 -7.03 4.09 -7.69
C LEU A 41 -5.93 3.21 -7.11
N VAL A 42 -5.05 3.79 -6.30
CA VAL A 42 -3.98 3.07 -5.60
C VAL A 42 -4.29 3.01 -4.11
N VAL A 43 -4.32 1.79 -3.57
CA VAL A 43 -4.74 1.54 -2.19
C VAL A 43 -3.72 0.65 -1.48
N PRO A 44 -3.20 1.07 -0.31
CA PRO A 44 -2.42 0.20 0.55
C PRO A 44 -3.26 -1.00 1.02
N LYS A 45 -2.65 -2.19 1.12
CA LYS A 45 -3.36 -3.42 1.50
C LYS A 45 -4.04 -3.34 2.88
N THR A 46 -3.55 -2.50 3.79
CA THR A 46 -4.18 -2.25 5.10
C THR A 46 -5.61 -1.74 5.00
N VAL A 47 -5.94 -1.02 3.92
CA VAL A 47 -7.28 -0.53 3.58
C VAL A 47 -7.79 -1.14 2.27
N GLY A 48 -7.31 -2.34 1.92
CA GLY A 48 -7.65 -3.07 0.70
C GLY A 48 -9.14 -3.40 0.54
N ILE A 49 -9.90 -3.37 1.65
CA ILE A 49 -11.37 -3.47 1.66
C ILE A 49 -12.05 -2.49 0.70
N LEU A 50 -11.46 -1.31 0.48
CA LEU A 50 -11.97 -0.31 -0.47
C LEU A 50 -11.92 -0.82 -1.91
N THR A 51 -10.90 -1.59 -2.27
CA THR A 51 -10.78 -2.21 -3.60
C THR A 51 -11.55 -3.51 -3.73
N GLU A 52 -11.53 -4.36 -2.69
CA GLU A 52 -12.23 -5.66 -2.68
C GLU A 52 -13.76 -5.52 -2.71
N SER A 53 -14.25 -4.36 -2.29
CA SER A 53 -15.69 -4.08 -2.26
C SER A 53 -16.27 -3.75 -3.63
N PHE A 54 -15.47 -3.38 -4.64
CA PHE A 54 -15.99 -3.16 -5.99
C PHE A 54 -16.55 -4.45 -6.61
N SER A 55 -17.64 -4.32 -7.36
CA SER A 55 -18.24 -5.40 -8.14
C SER A 55 -17.57 -5.47 -9.53
N ASN A 56 -17.57 -6.65 -10.15
CA ASN A 56 -17.19 -6.86 -11.57
C ASN A 56 -15.76 -6.43 -11.99
N GLY A 57 -14.77 -6.60 -11.11
CA GLY A 57 -13.36 -6.39 -11.49
C GLY A 57 -12.84 -7.44 -12.46
N VAL A 58 -12.19 -7.01 -13.53
CA VAL A 58 -11.50 -7.89 -14.49
C VAL A 58 -10.00 -7.64 -14.40
N LYS A 59 -9.18 -8.70 -14.28
CA LYS A 59 -7.72 -8.58 -14.35
C LYS A 59 -7.32 -8.12 -15.75
N VAL A 60 -6.61 -6.99 -15.84
CA VAL A 60 -6.15 -6.38 -17.10
C VAL A 60 -4.62 -6.20 -17.14
N GLY A 61 -3.92 -6.73 -16.15
CA GLY A 61 -2.48 -6.58 -16.04
C GLY A 61 -1.95 -7.18 -14.76
N SER A 62 -0.63 -7.17 -14.65
CA SER A 62 0.10 -7.64 -13.47
C SER A 62 1.32 -6.77 -13.22
N ILE A 63 1.74 -6.73 -11.96
CA ILE A 63 2.97 -6.09 -11.50
C ILE A 63 3.83 -7.19 -10.92
N SER A 64 4.95 -7.50 -11.57
CA SER A 64 5.96 -8.44 -11.09
C SER A 64 7.04 -7.66 -10.36
N ILE A 65 7.34 -8.08 -9.13
CA ILE A 65 8.41 -7.53 -8.30
C ILE A 65 9.37 -8.66 -7.99
N THR A 66 10.59 -8.54 -8.47
CA THR A 66 11.67 -9.51 -8.23
C THR A 66 12.85 -8.79 -7.58
N TYR A 67 13.55 -9.49 -6.70
CA TYR A 67 14.78 -8.97 -6.09
C TYR A 67 15.97 -9.73 -6.64
N PRO A 68 17.11 -9.06 -6.86
CA PRO A 68 18.33 -9.74 -7.28
C PRO A 68 18.70 -10.79 -6.23
N LYS A 69 19.01 -11.99 -6.72
CA LYS A 69 19.54 -13.05 -5.85
C LYS A 69 20.95 -12.64 -5.41
N PRO A 70 21.34 -12.89 -4.14
CA PRO A 70 22.72 -12.67 -3.74
C PRO A 70 23.63 -13.49 -4.63
N GLU A 71 24.75 -12.89 -5.06
CA GLU A 71 25.80 -13.63 -5.78
C GLU A 71 26.35 -14.69 -4.82
N VAL A 72 25.99 -15.95 -5.05
CA VAL A 72 26.62 -17.07 -4.38
C VAL A 72 28.02 -17.15 -4.96
N GLN A 73 29.05 -16.98 -4.13
CA GLN A 73 30.42 -17.27 -4.55
C GLN A 73 30.43 -18.74 -5.01
N GLU A 74 30.72 -18.97 -6.30
CA GLU A 74 30.88 -20.31 -6.82
C GLU A 74 31.90 -21.04 -5.95
N PRO A 75 31.64 -22.30 -5.56
CA PRO A 75 32.52 -23.01 -4.66
C PRO A 75 33.92 -23.02 -5.26
N THR A 76 34.87 -22.38 -4.58
CA THR A 76 36.28 -22.73 -4.70
C THR A 76 36.41 -24.24 -4.53
N GLU A 77 37.39 -24.86 -5.20
CA GLU A 77 37.54 -26.33 -5.32
C GLU A 77 37.56 -27.12 -3.98
N GLU A 78 37.56 -26.42 -2.84
CA GLU A 78 37.43 -26.96 -1.49
C GLU A 78 35.99 -26.78 -0.96
N TYR A 79 35.26 -27.89 -0.84
CA TYR A 79 33.91 -27.95 -0.30
C TYR A 79 33.95 -27.75 1.23
N ASP A 80 33.58 -26.55 1.69
CA ASP A 80 33.40 -26.25 3.11
C ASP A 80 31.91 -26.37 3.49
N GLU A 81 31.59 -27.40 4.29
CA GLU A 81 30.23 -27.69 4.78
C GLU A 81 29.64 -26.53 5.60
N ASP A 82 30.46 -25.85 6.40
CA ASP A 82 29.99 -24.77 7.26
C ASP A 82 29.66 -23.53 6.43
N VAL A 83 30.51 -23.16 5.46
CA VAL A 83 30.27 -22.04 4.55
C VAL A 83 28.99 -22.24 3.73
N GLN A 84 28.73 -23.46 3.26
CA GLN A 84 27.50 -23.76 2.52
C GLN A 84 26.26 -23.70 3.38
N LEU A 85 26.34 -24.16 4.63
CA LEU A 85 25.25 -24.04 5.58
C LEU A 85 24.94 -22.56 5.85
N TYR A 86 25.96 -21.72 6.04
CA TYR A 86 25.79 -20.28 6.20
C TYR A 86 25.13 -19.62 4.97
N ASN A 87 25.60 -19.93 3.76
CA ASN A 87 25.02 -19.39 2.53
C ASN A 87 23.55 -19.81 2.37
N ALA A 88 23.22 -21.08 2.63
CA ALA A 88 21.85 -21.57 2.57
C ALA A 88 20.93 -20.91 3.61
N VAL A 89 21.44 -20.60 4.80
CA VAL A 89 20.69 -19.85 5.83
C VAL A 89 20.45 -18.41 5.38
N ILE A 90 21.47 -17.73 4.84
CA ILE A 90 21.36 -16.35 4.33
C ILE A 90 20.36 -16.28 3.17
N GLU A 91 20.43 -17.20 2.21
CA GLU A 91 19.48 -17.29 1.10
C GLU A 91 18.05 -17.47 1.60
N LYS A 92 17.83 -18.36 2.58
CA LYS A 92 16.50 -18.61 3.14
C LYS A 92 15.95 -17.38 3.87
N VAL A 93 16.80 -16.66 4.60
CA VAL A 93 16.42 -15.40 5.27
C VAL A 93 16.09 -14.32 4.25
N ASN A 94 16.92 -14.17 3.21
CA ASN A 94 16.71 -13.17 2.15
C ASN A 94 15.48 -13.48 1.30
N ALA A 95 15.26 -14.73 0.90
CA ALA A 95 14.05 -15.15 0.18
C ALA A 95 12.77 -14.89 0.99
N LYS A 96 12.85 -14.98 2.33
CA LYS A 96 11.74 -14.64 3.22
C LYS A 96 11.55 -13.13 3.36
N LYS A 97 12.64 -12.35 3.41
CA LYS A 97 12.61 -10.88 3.58
C LYS A 97 12.20 -10.16 2.29
N TYR A 98 12.62 -10.68 1.14
CA TYR A 98 12.44 -10.13 -0.19
C TYR A 98 11.81 -11.16 -1.15
N PRO A 99 10.54 -11.55 -0.92
CA PRO A 99 9.89 -12.51 -1.79
C PRO A 99 9.61 -11.91 -3.17
N SER A 100 9.71 -12.72 -4.21
CA SER A 100 9.12 -12.39 -5.51
C SER A 100 7.61 -12.33 -5.37
N LEU A 101 7.00 -11.29 -5.95
CA LEU A 101 5.59 -11.01 -5.77
C LEU A 101 4.95 -10.63 -7.11
N GLU A 102 3.76 -11.15 -7.36
CA GLU A 102 2.89 -10.71 -8.45
C GLU A 102 1.66 -10.02 -7.85
N LEU A 103 1.36 -8.80 -8.31
CA LEU A 103 0.16 -8.06 -7.94
C LEU A 103 -0.75 -7.93 -9.15
N ASP A 104 -2.05 -8.13 -8.94
CA ASP A 104 -3.04 -7.97 -10.00
C ASP A 104 -3.40 -6.50 -10.20
N VAL A 105 -3.57 -6.11 -11.46
CA VAL A 105 -4.14 -4.82 -11.86
C VAL A 105 -5.57 -5.07 -12.33
N MET A 106 -6.55 -4.51 -11.62
CA MET A 106 -7.96 -4.81 -11.85
C MET A 106 -8.66 -3.60 -12.51
N LYS A 107 -9.43 -3.83 -13.56
CA LYS A 107 -10.27 -2.82 -14.22
C LYS A 107 -11.72 -2.97 -13.82
N HIS A 108 -12.36 -1.83 -13.56
CA HIS A 108 -13.78 -1.70 -13.24
C HIS A 108 -14.36 -0.58 -14.10
N GLY A 109 -14.93 -0.93 -15.27
CA GLY A 109 -15.48 0.07 -16.19
C GLY A 109 -14.44 1.11 -16.61
N SER A 110 -14.56 2.34 -16.08
CA SER A 110 -13.71 3.50 -16.39
C SER A 110 -12.51 3.68 -15.45
N PHE A 111 -12.26 2.80 -14.48
CA PHE A 111 -11.11 2.96 -13.58
C PHE A 111 -10.33 1.68 -13.36
N ILE A 112 -9.07 1.84 -12.99
CA ILE A 112 -8.17 0.76 -12.59
C ILE A 112 -7.90 0.86 -11.10
N THR A 113 -7.84 -0.30 -10.43
CA THR A 113 -7.44 -0.42 -9.03
C THR A 113 -6.14 -1.21 -8.91
N VAL A 114 -5.26 -0.76 -8.01
CA VAL A 114 -4.03 -1.46 -7.65
C VAL A 114 -3.91 -1.48 -6.13
N THR A 115 -3.88 -2.69 -5.56
CA THR A 115 -3.76 -2.90 -4.12
C THR A 115 -2.34 -3.32 -3.77
N ILE A 116 -1.63 -2.46 -3.04
CA ILE A 116 -0.18 -2.60 -2.85
C ILE A 116 0.10 -3.04 -1.40
N PRO A 117 0.74 -4.20 -1.21
CA PRO A 117 1.08 -4.68 0.12
C PRO A 117 2.23 -3.89 0.73
N GLN A 118 2.46 -4.14 2.01
CA GLN A 118 3.65 -3.65 2.67
C GLN A 118 4.90 -4.36 2.12
N PHE A 119 5.90 -3.58 1.74
CA PHE A 119 7.24 -4.07 1.47
C PHE A 119 8.16 -3.81 2.66
N SER A 120 8.95 -4.82 3.03
CA SER A 120 10.06 -4.68 3.98
C SER A 120 11.13 -3.71 3.47
N ASN A 121 11.33 -3.68 2.15
CA ASN A 121 12.26 -2.78 1.49
C ASN A 121 11.56 -1.48 1.08
N VAL A 122 11.93 -0.37 1.71
CA VAL A 122 11.34 0.95 1.43
C VAL A 122 11.67 1.44 0.01
N ILE A 123 12.82 1.02 -0.54
CA ILE A 123 13.24 1.37 -1.91
C ILE A 123 12.21 0.88 -2.94
N THR A 124 11.55 -0.25 -2.66
CA THR A 124 10.53 -0.83 -3.53
C THR A 124 9.41 0.15 -3.83
N TYR A 125 8.95 0.95 -2.86
CA TYR A 125 7.92 1.96 -3.13
C TYR A 125 8.37 3.03 -4.13
N ASN A 126 9.65 3.44 -4.07
CA ASN A 126 10.20 4.47 -4.94
C ASN A 126 10.39 3.97 -6.38
N VAL A 127 10.88 2.73 -6.54
CA VAL A 127 11.01 2.09 -7.86
C VAL A 127 9.62 1.83 -8.43
N LEU A 128 8.73 1.22 -7.64
CA LEU A 128 7.37 0.87 -8.05
C LEU A 128 6.57 2.09 -8.47
N SER A 129 6.57 3.17 -7.68
CA SER A 129 5.87 4.41 -8.03
C SER A 129 6.38 5.02 -9.34
N THR A 130 7.68 4.93 -9.61
CA THR A 130 8.27 5.43 -10.87
C THR A 130 7.74 4.63 -12.06
N VAL A 131 7.73 3.30 -11.97
CA VAL A 131 7.22 2.43 -13.04
C VAL A 131 5.70 2.58 -13.19
N LEU A 132 4.95 2.60 -12.09
CA LEU A 132 3.50 2.78 -12.08
C LEU A 132 3.06 4.08 -12.75
N VAL A 133 3.63 5.22 -12.34
CA VAL A 133 3.26 6.52 -12.92
C VAL A 133 3.57 6.56 -14.42
N LYS A 134 4.67 5.93 -14.84
CA LYS A 134 5.04 5.83 -16.25
C LYS A 134 4.04 4.97 -17.05
N VAL A 135 3.71 3.78 -16.57
CA VAL A 135 2.86 2.80 -17.29
C VAL A 135 1.39 3.17 -17.24
N LEU A 136 0.89 3.61 -16.07
CA LEU A 136 -0.50 4.02 -15.88
C LEU A 136 -0.80 5.47 -16.30
N ARG A 137 0.20 6.14 -16.89
CA ARG A 137 0.16 7.49 -17.47
C ARG A 137 -0.13 8.59 -16.44
N PRO A 138 0.77 9.58 -16.26
CA PRO A 138 0.56 10.63 -15.28
C PRO A 138 -0.63 11.55 -15.62
N GLN A 139 -1.07 11.63 -16.88
CA GLN A 139 -2.18 12.48 -17.32
C GLN A 139 -3.57 11.95 -16.97
N LYS A 140 -3.65 10.75 -16.37
CA LYS A 140 -4.91 10.19 -15.86
C LYS A 140 -5.23 10.79 -14.49
N SER A 141 -6.47 10.63 -14.04
CA SER A 141 -6.89 11.14 -12.74
C SER A 141 -6.51 10.15 -11.63
N TRP A 142 -5.61 10.53 -10.73
CA TRP A 142 -5.15 9.63 -9.67
C TRP A 142 -5.93 9.84 -8.37
N LEU A 143 -6.38 8.74 -7.78
CA LEU A 143 -6.95 8.68 -6.44
C LEU A 143 -6.08 7.77 -5.59
N LEU A 144 -5.48 8.33 -4.54
CA LEU A 144 -4.60 7.58 -3.64
C LEU A 144 -5.22 7.52 -2.25
N ILE A 145 -5.11 6.38 -1.59
CA ILE A 145 -5.55 6.22 -0.20
C ILE A 145 -4.33 6.13 0.69
N ALA A 146 -4.25 6.89 1.78
CA ALA A 146 -3.12 6.86 2.70
C ALA A 146 -3.58 6.76 4.15
N PRO A 147 -3.16 5.75 4.92
CA PRO A 147 -3.34 5.76 6.37
C PRO A 147 -2.43 6.82 7.01
N CYS A 148 -2.93 7.55 7.99
CA CYS A 148 -2.16 8.50 8.80
C CYS A 148 -2.82 8.68 10.17
N SER A 149 -2.02 8.90 11.22
CA SER A 149 -2.55 9.23 12.53
C SER A 149 -3.00 10.69 12.53
N LEU A 150 -4.29 10.91 12.28
CA LEU A 150 -4.89 12.23 12.26
C LEU A 150 -5.24 12.65 13.71
N ASN A 151 -5.20 13.95 13.96
CA ASN A 151 -5.66 14.53 15.22
C ASN A 151 -7.01 15.23 15.03
N ASN A 152 -7.61 15.71 16.12
CA ASN A 152 -8.82 16.54 16.13
C ASN A 152 -10.11 15.84 15.67
N ASN A 153 -10.25 14.53 15.91
CA ASN A 153 -11.45 13.74 15.57
C ASN A 153 -11.89 13.85 14.10
N GLN A 154 -10.94 14.10 13.19
CA GLN A 154 -11.18 14.05 11.76
C GLN A 154 -11.08 12.60 11.28
N THR A 155 -12.06 12.14 10.51
CA THR A 155 -12.08 10.80 9.93
C THR A 155 -11.21 10.74 8.68
N ILE A 156 -11.36 11.74 7.79
CA ILE A 156 -10.59 11.86 6.56
C ILE A 156 -10.12 13.29 6.30
N ASN A 157 -8.91 13.40 5.76
CA ASN A 157 -8.35 14.63 5.18
C ASN A 157 -8.03 14.42 3.70
N LYS A 158 -7.85 15.51 2.95
CA LYS A 158 -7.41 15.46 1.54
C LYS A 158 -6.08 16.15 1.31
N LEU A 159 -5.30 15.63 0.37
CA LEU A 159 -4.18 16.32 -0.24
C LEU A 159 -4.40 16.32 -1.76
N VAL A 160 -4.09 17.43 -2.42
CA VAL A 160 -4.30 17.57 -3.88
C VAL A 160 -2.98 17.91 -4.55
N VAL A 161 -2.63 17.16 -5.58
CA VAL A 161 -1.52 17.41 -6.49
C VAL A 161 -2.12 17.98 -7.76
N HIS A 162 -1.80 19.25 -8.04
CA HIS A 162 -2.28 20.05 -9.18
C HIS A 162 -3.82 20.11 -9.28
N LYS A 163 -4.40 21.31 -9.26
CA LYS A 163 -5.87 21.51 -9.25
C LYS A 163 -6.47 21.51 -10.65
N LEU A 164 -6.31 20.40 -11.39
CA LEU A 164 -6.92 20.24 -12.73
C LEU A 164 -8.25 19.48 -12.66
N LEU A 165 -8.47 18.69 -11.60
CA LEU A 165 -9.65 17.84 -11.46
C LEU A 165 -10.90 18.64 -11.05
N VAL A 166 -12.01 18.41 -11.75
CA VAL A 166 -13.34 18.87 -11.31
C VAL A 166 -13.84 17.92 -10.23
N LEU A 167 -13.74 18.35 -8.98
CA LEU A 167 -14.16 17.56 -7.83
C LEU A 167 -15.67 17.71 -7.54
N PRO A 168 -16.36 16.65 -7.10
CA PRO A 168 -17.69 16.75 -6.52
C PRO A 168 -17.72 17.70 -5.32
N SER A 169 -18.87 18.34 -5.06
CA SER A 169 -19.06 19.30 -3.96
C SER A 169 -18.74 18.71 -2.57
N LEU A 170 -18.90 17.40 -2.39
CA LEU A 170 -18.48 16.69 -1.18
C LEU A 170 -17.04 17.01 -0.80
N TYR A 171 -16.14 17.08 -1.79
CA TYR A 171 -14.73 17.29 -1.51
C TYR A 171 -14.46 18.65 -0.90
N ASP A 172 -15.31 19.66 -1.10
CA ASP A 172 -15.15 20.97 -0.44
C ASP A 172 -15.33 20.88 1.07
N SER A 173 -16.09 19.90 1.57
CA SER A 173 -16.23 19.63 3.01
C SER A 173 -15.09 18.81 3.61
N ILE A 174 -14.27 18.14 2.78
CA ILE A 174 -13.12 17.35 3.28
C ILE A 174 -11.96 18.31 3.57
N PRO A 175 -11.46 18.40 4.82
CA PRO A 175 -10.40 19.31 5.19
C PRO A 175 -9.07 18.95 4.51
N PHE A 176 -8.26 19.95 4.18
CA PHE A 176 -6.91 19.71 3.67
C PHE A 176 -5.99 19.16 4.76
N LEU A 177 -5.09 18.24 4.40
CA LEU A 177 -4.04 17.76 5.28
C LEU A 177 -3.15 18.95 5.72
N GLN A 178 -2.98 19.10 7.03
CA GLN A 178 -2.17 20.17 7.63
C GLN A 178 -0.94 19.59 8.34
N PRO A 179 0.19 20.32 8.38
CA PRO A 179 1.31 19.97 9.26
C PRO A 179 0.87 19.83 10.73
N PRO A 180 1.46 18.92 11.51
CA PRO A 180 2.65 18.11 11.22
C PRO A 180 2.37 16.79 10.46
N HIS A 181 1.14 16.57 9.98
CA HIS A 181 0.76 15.30 9.37
C HIS A 181 1.41 15.09 8.01
N SER A 182 1.81 13.84 7.73
CA SER A 182 2.45 13.45 6.49
C SER A 182 1.98 12.09 6.01
N ILE A 183 2.03 11.86 4.70
CA ILE A 183 1.77 10.57 4.08
C ILE A 183 3.08 9.89 3.70
N THR A 184 3.16 8.57 3.88
CA THR A 184 4.35 7.76 3.55
C THR A 184 3.94 6.54 2.71
N GLY A 185 4.86 5.58 2.53
CA GLY A 185 4.61 4.35 1.80
C GLY A 185 4.31 4.59 0.33
N ILE A 186 3.50 3.71 -0.26
CA ILE A 186 3.19 3.77 -1.69
C ILE A 186 2.48 5.06 -2.10
N SER A 187 1.54 5.53 -1.30
CA SER A 187 0.75 6.72 -1.62
C SER A 187 1.62 7.97 -1.55
N GLY A 188 2.51 8.08 -0.57
CA GLY A 188 3.52 9.14 -0.52
C GLY A 188 4.50 9.08 -1.70
N ALA A 189 4.96 7.87 -2.07
CA ALA A 189 5.89 7.69 -3.19
C ALA A 189 5.24 8.08 -4.53
N VAL A 190 4.02 7.61 -4.82
CA VAL A 190 3.27 7.97 -6.04
C VAL A 190 2.97 9.47 -6.07
N THR A 191 2.53 10.05 -4.94
CA THR A 191 2.30 11.51 -4.82
C THR A 191 3.56 12.31 -5.17
N SER A 192 4.73 11.88 -4.67
CA SER A 192 6.01 12.52 -4.95
C SER A 192 6.40 12.45 -6.43
N LYS A 193 6.07 11.35 -7.12
CA LYS A 193 6.32 11.22 -8.57
C LYS A 193 5.36 12.05 -9.40
N LEU A 194 4.09 12.08 -9.04
CA LEU A 194 3.07 12.88 -9.73
C LEU A 194 3.33 14.38 -9.55
N SER A 195 3.73 14.83 -8.36
CA SER A 195 3.99 16.27 -8.12
C SER A 195 5.08 16.86 -9.02
N LEU A 196 5.99 16.04 -9.54
CA LEU A 196 7.03 16.43 -10.49
C LEU A 196 6.54 16.54 -11.94
N VAL A 197 5.34 16.07 -12.25
CA VAL A 197 4.74 16.11 -13.59
C VAL A 197 3.63 17.16 -13.64
N GLN A 198 3.79 18.18 -14.48
CA GLN A 198 2.91 19.36 -14.53
C GLN A 198 1.47 19.05 -14.94
N ASP A 199 1.27 18.11 -15.88
CA ASP A 199 -0.05 17.74 -16.40
C ASP A 199 -0.68 16.56 -15.63
N SER A 200 -0.14 16.22 -14.46
CA SER A 200 -0.75 15.20 -13.61
C SER A 200 -1.80 15.80 -12.70
N GLU A 201 -2.77 15.00 -12.29
CA GLU A 201 -3.71 15.38 -11.25
C GLU A 201 -3.90 14.22 -10.29
N ALA A 202 -3.79 14.50 -8.99
CA ALA A 202 -4.00 13.50 -7.97
C ALA A 202 -4.77 14.07 -6.78
N ILE A 203 -5.68 13.26 -6.27
CA ILE A 203 -6.27 13.48 -4.97
C ILE A 203 -5.91 12.32 -4.06
N ILE A 204 -5.46 12.66 -2.85
CA ILE A 204 -5.09 11.71 -1.83
C ILE A 204 -6.09 11.86 -0.70
N LEU A 205 -6.80 10.78 -0.39
CA LEU A 205 -7.61 10.67 0.81
C LEU A 205 -6.77 10.07 1.92
N VAL A 206 -6.64 10.82 3.00
CA VAL A 206 -5.85 10.46 4.17
C VAL A 206 -6.82 10.02 5.26
N LEU A 207 -6.74 8.75 5.66
CA LEU A 207 -7.66 8.13 6.62
C LEU A 207 -7.04 8.13 8.00
N ASN A 208 -7.82 8.47 9.01
CA ASN A 208 -7.38 8.36 10.39
C ASN A 208 -7.08 6.89 10.73
N SER A 209 -5.81 6.62 11.03
CA SER A 209 -5.30 5.28 11.25
C SER A 209 -4.20 5.30 12.30
N GLU A 210 -4.15 4.26 13.14
CA GLU A 210 -3.13 4.11 14.19
C GLU A 210 -2.25 2.89 13.93
N GLY A 211 -1.05 2.87 14.50
CA GLY A 211 -0.14 1.73 14.44
C GLY A 211 1.14 1.99 13.66
N GLN A 212 1.91 0.93 13.46
CA GLN A 212 3.17 0.96 12.71
C GLN A 212 2.89 0.92 11.21
N SER A 213 3.82 1.48 10.42
CA SER A 213 3.62 1.56 8.97
C SER A 213 3.48 0.17 8.33
N GLY A 214 2.45 0.00 7.49
CA GLY A 214 2.04 -1.25 6.85
C GLY A 214 1.23 -2.21 7.72
N PHE A 215 1.04 -1.89 9.00
CA PHE A 215 0.16 -2.56 9.93
C PHE A 215 -0.84 -1.60 10.56
N GLU A 216 -1.14 -0.50 9.86
CA GLU A 216 -2.06 0.50 10.36
C GLU A 216 -3.47 -0.07 10.47
N ILE A 217 -4.13 0.27 11.57
CA ILE A 217 -5.53 0.00 11.81
C ILE A 217 -6.27 1.30 11.57
N SER A 218 -7.02 1.37 10.48
CA SER A 218 -7.87 2.51 10.17
C SER A 218 -9.16 2.46 10.97
N ASP A 219 -9.60 3.61 11.44
CA ASP A 219 -10.89 3.76 12.09
C ASP A 219 -12.04 3.40 11.12
N ASN A 220 -13.09 2.78 11.65
CA ASN A 220 -14.20 2.27 10.84
C ASN A 220 -14.93 3.40 10.10
N ASP A 221 -15.18 4.51 10.80
CA ASP A 221 -15.88 5.66 10.21
C ASP A 221 -14.99 6.31 9.14
N SER A 222 -13.68 6.35 9.38
CA SER A 222 -12.68 6.80 8.40
C SER A 222 -12.67 5.97 7.12
N ILE A 223 -12.83 4.64 7.20
CA ILE A 223 -12.95 3.77 6.01
C ILE A 223 -14.27 4.04 5.27
N VAL A 224 -15.38 4.21 6.00
CA VAL A 224 -16.70 4.45 5.38
C VAL A 224 -16.75 5.82 4.70
N ASP A 225 -16.23 6.86 5.34
CA ASP A 225 -16.17 8.21 4.78
C ASP A 225 -15.26 8.25 3.54
N ALA A 226 -14.11 7.57 3.59
CA ALA A 226 -13.26 7.40 2.42
C ALA A 226 -13.96 6.66 1.29
N ALA A 227 -14.68 5.56 1.59
CA ALA A 227 -15.45 4.82 0.60
C ALA A 227 -16.52 5.70 -0.04
N TYR A 228 -17.19 6.54 0.75
CA TYR A 228 -18.17 7.51 0.26
C TYR A 228 -17.52 8.51 -0.72
N ALA A 229 -16.40 9.10 -0.34
CA ALA A 229 -15.66 10.02 -1.20
C ALA A 229 -15.15 9.37 -2.49
N VAL A 230 -14.61 8.15 -2.40
CA VAL A 230 -14.17 7.34 -3.56
C VAL A 230 -15.35 7.10 -4.50
N ALA A 231 -16.47 6.61 -3.97
CA ALA A 231 -17.63 6.25 -4.76
C ALA A 231 -18.32 7.47 -5.42
N GLU A 232 -18.36 8.62 -4.74
CA GLU A 232 -18.84 9.88 -5.32
C GLU A 232 -18.00 10.32 -6.53
N LEU A 233 -16.69 10.05 -6.51
CA LEU A 233 -15.78 10.47 -7.57
C LEU A 233 -15.80 9.51 -8.77
N ILE A 234 -15.72 8.20 -8.53
CA ILE A 234 -15.46 7.22 -9.60
C ILE A 234 -16.69 6.42 -10.04
N LEU A 235 -17.74 6.33 -9.21
CA LEU A 235 -18.97 5.60 -9.53
C LEU A 235 -20.08 6.56 -9.92
N GLN A 236 -20.39 6.63 -11.21
CA GLN A 236 -21.46 7.51 -11.73
C GLN A 236 -22.86 6.92 -11.53
N ASP A 237 -22.99 5.59 -11.52
CA ASP A 237 -24.26 4.91 -11.32
C ASP A 237 -24.61 4.81 -9.82
N LEU A 238 -25.80 5.30 -9.46
CA LEU A 238 -26.27 5.32 -8.08
C LEU A 238 -26.46 3.93 -7.48
N ASN A 239 -26.92 2.95 -8.26
CA ASN A 239 -27.13 1.60 -7.75
C ASN A 239 -25.77 0.93 -7.43
N GLN A 240 -24.78 1.10 -8.31
CA GLN A 240 -23.42 0.62 -8.07
C GLN A 240 -22.80 1.27 -6.84
N ARG A 241 -23.03 2.58 -6.65
CA ARG A 241 -22.58 3.31 -5.47
C ARG A 241 -23.20 2.76 -4.19
N GLU A 242 -24.52 2.56 -4.16
CA GLU A 242 -25.20 1.99 -2.99
C GLU A 242 -24.75 0.57 -2.68
N GLU A 243 -24.59 -0.28 -3.71
CA GLU A 243 -24.10 -1.65 -3.56
C GLU A 243 -22.68 -1.67 -2.96
N TYR A 244 -21.79 -0.84 -3.51
CA TYR A 244 -20.42 -0.70 -3.04
C TYR A 244 -20.37 -0.27 -1.57
N LEU A 245 -21.08 0.80 -1.21
CA LEU A 245 -21.08 1.33 0.15
C LEU A 245 -21.68 0.35 1.16
N LYS A 246 -22.74 -0.37 0.76
CA LYS A 246 -23.32 -1.44 1.58
C LYS A 246 -22.32 -2.57 1.82
N LYS A 247 -21.57 -2.96 0.79
CA LYS A 247 -20.55 -4.02 0.89
C LYS A 247 -19.39 -3.59 1.80
N VAL A 248 -18.87 -2.36 1.64
CA VAL A 248 -17.86 -1.78 2.54
C VAL A 248 -18.37 -1.78 3.99
N SER A 249 -19.52 -1.15 4.24
CA SER A 249 -20.09 -1.01 5.59
C SER A 249 -20.30 -2.37 6.29
N SER A 250 -20.77 -3.39 5.55
CA SER A 250 -20.96 -4.73 6.08
C SER A 250 -19.66 -5.47 6.42
N THR A 251 -18.57 -5.12 5.74
CA THR A 251 -17.26 -5.80 5.84
C THR A 251 -16.37 -5.11 6.87
N VAL A 252 -16.41 -3.78 6.98
CA VAL A 252 -15.65 -3.00 7.98
C VAL A 252 -15.97 -3.47 9.40
N ARG A 253 -17.26 -3.73 9.69
CA ARG A 253 -17.71 -4.29 10.98
C ARG A 253 -17.15 -5.66 11.31
N LYS A 254 -16.65 -6.41 10.32
CA LYS A 254 -16.04 -7.73 10.49
C LYS A 254 -14.51 -7.67 10.51
N PHE A 255 -13.92 -6.65 9.89
CA PHE A 255 -12.49 -6.50 9.66
C PHE A 255 -11.73 -6.04 10.92
N ASN A 256 -12.31 -5.12 11.71
CA ASN A 256 -11.70 -4.63 12.94
C ASN A 256 -12.14 -5.44 14.17
N GLY A 257 -11.44 -6.57 14.41
CA GLY A 257 -11.72 -7.51 15.49
C GLY A 257 -11.66 -6.94 16.91
N PHE A 258 -11.04 -5.77 17.15
CA PHE A 258 -10.91 -5.17 18.48
C PHE A 258 -12.17 -4.45 18.98
N SER A 259 -12.96 -3.86 18.08
CA SER A 259 -14.28 -3.31 18.46
C SER A 259 -15.28 -4.43 18.78
N ASN A 260 -15.07 -5.62 18.23
CA ASN A 260 -15.87 -6.82 18.50
C ASN A 260 -15.29 -7.72 19.59
N SER A 261 -14.05 -7.46 20.06
CA SER A 261 -13.44 -8.28 21.13
C SER A 261 -13.96 -7.92 22.51
N GLY A 262 -14.85 -6.91 22.62
CA GLY A 262 -15.38 -6.42 23.89
C GLY A 262 -14.31 -5.84 24.82
N MET A 263 -13.12 -5.49 24.30
CA MET A 263 -12.06 -4.90 25.12
C MET A 263 -12.32 -3.43 25.46
N TYR A 264 -13.07 -2.74 24.61
CA TYR A 264 -13.52 -1.38 24.85
C TYR A 264 -15.04 -1.39 24.73
N ILE A 265 -15.73 -1.14 25.85
CA ILE A 265 -17.19 -1.08 26.00
C ILE A 265 -17.57 0.37 26.33
#